data_AF-X1HFV0-F1
#
_entry.id   AF-X1HFV0-F1
#
_cell.length_a   1.000
_cell.length_b   1.000
_cell.length_c   1.000
_cell.angle_alpha   90.00
_cell.angle_beta   90.00
_cell.angle_gamma   90.00
#
_symmetry.space_group_name_H-M   'P 1'
#
loop_
_entity.id
_entity.type
_entity.pdbx_description
1 polymer ?
#
loop_
_entity_poly.entity_id
_entity_poly.type
_entity_poly.pdbx_seq_one_letter_code
_entity_poly.pdbx_strand_id
1 'polypeptide(L)' 'EDNVFINPIYLMKAGQVYESQEKFQKALETYQKIKDNYPESQEAQKIEKYIAKVKLMIN' A
#
# COMPACT_ATOMS: atom_id res chain seq x y z
N GLU A 1 -21.49 -3.61 -4.43
CA GLU A 1 -21.23 -3.16 -3.05
C GLU A 1 -19.73 -3.14 -2.87
N ASP A 2 -19.09 -2.00 -3.14
CA ASP A 2 -17.65 -1.85 -2.96
C ASP A 2 -17.34 -1.92 -1.47
N ASN A 3 -16.80 -3.07 -1.07
CA ASN A 3 -16.41 -3.47 0.28
C ASN A 3 -16.18 -2.28 1.23
N VAL A 4 -17.23 -1.95 1.98
CA VAL A 4 -17.32 -0.90 3.01
C VAL A 4 -16.30 -1.11 4.15
N PHE A 5 -15.47 -2.14 4.07
CA PHE A 5 -14.50 -2.53 5.10
C PHE A 5 -13.02 -2.48 4.67
N ILE A 6 -12.70 -2.16 3.41
CA ILE A 6 -11.30 -1.93 3.04
C ILE A 6 -10.96 -0.48 3.33
N ASN A 7 -10.48 -0.21 4.54
CA ASN A 7 -10.00 1.10 4.95
C ASN A 7 -8.52 1.26 4.52
N PRO A 8 -8.09 2.41 3.98
CA PRO A 8 -6.69 2.66 3.61
C PRO A 8 -5.70 2.38 4.76
N ILE A 9 -6.11 2.52 6.02
CA ILE A 9 -5.31 2.13 7.20
C ILE A 9 -5.00 0.63 7.19
N TYR A 10 -5.97 -0.23 6.88
CA TYR A 10 -5.76 -1.69 6.84
C TYR A 10 -4.91 -2.09 5.65
N LEU A 11 -5.09 -1.45 4.49
CA LEU A 11 -4.22 -1.66 3.34
C LEU A 11 -2.78 -1.23 3.65
N MET A 12 -2.58 -0.10 4.35
CA MET A 12 -1.25 0.35 4.75
C MET A 12 -0.57 -0.70 5.64
N LYS A 13 -1.29 -1.21 6.66
CA LYS A 13 -0.78 -2.29 7.53
C LYS A 13 -0.47 -3.56 6.74
N ALA A 14 -1.34 -3.94 5.80
CA ALA A 14 -1.12 -5.12 4.96
C ALA A 14 0.14 -4.97 4.09
N GLY A 15 0.36 -3.80 3.49
CA GLY A 15 1.59 -3.50 2.74
C GLY A 15 2.84 -3.61 3.61
N GLN A 16 2.80 -3.08 4.84
CA GLN A 16 3.91 -3.16 5.79
C GLN A 16 4.20 -4.61 6.22
N VAL A 17 3.17 -5.44 6.37
CA VAL A 17 3.32 -6.88 6.64
C VAL A 17 3.92 -7.61 5.44
N TYR A 18 3.53 -7.25 4.22
CA TYR A 18 4.17 -7.81 3.03
C TYR A 18 5.65 -7.40 2.93
N GLU A 19 6.00 -6.16 3.27
CA GLU A 19 7.41 -5.73 3.38
C GLU A 19 8.18 -6.56 4.41
N SER A 20 7.62 -6.81 5.61
CA SER A 20 8.30 -7.59 6.65
C SER A 20 8.46 -9.08 6.30
N GLN A 21 7.70 -9.56 5.32
CA GLN A 21 7.80 -10.90 4.75
C GLN A 21 8.63 -10.94 3.46
N GLU A 22 9.31 -9.84 3.10
CA GLU A 22 10.06 -9.67 1.85
C GLU A 22 9.22 -9.91 0.58
N LYS A 23 7.89 -9.83 0.69
CA LYS A 23 6.93 -9.97 -0.41
C LYS A 23 6.74 -8.62 -1.10
N PHE A 24 7.82 -8.05 -1.61
CA PHE A 24 7.85 -6.67 -2.11
C PHE A 24 6.86 -6.41 -3.25
N GLN A 25 6.69 -7.36 -4.17
CA GLN A 25 5.68 -7.22 -5.25
C GLN A 25 4.26 -7.06 -4.69
N LYS A 26 3.88 -7.85 -3.67
CA LYS A 26 2.56 -7.76 -3.02
C LYS A 26 2.40 -6.47 -2.21
N ALA A 27 3.49 -6.01 -1.57
CA ALA A 27 3.50 -4.72 -0.89
C ALA A 27 3.24 -3.59 -1.89
N LEU A 28 3.91 -3.60 -3.04
CA LEU A 28 3.73 -2.62 -4.10
C LEU A 28 2.29 -2.59 -4.62
N GLU A 29 1.71 -3.74 -4.95
CA GLU A 29 0.30 -3.83 -5.37
C GLU A 29 -0.67 -3.28 -4.32
N THR A 30 -0.40 -3.56 -3.04
CA THR A 30 -1.24 -3.09 -1.94
C THR A 30 -1.17 -1.57 -1.78
N TYR A 31 0.03 -0.99 -1.88
CA TYR A 31 0.22 0.45 -1.84
C TYR A 31 -0.37 1.16 -3.06
N GLN A 32 -0.30 0.54 -4.24
CA GLN A 32 -0.93 1.07 -5.44
C GLN A 32 -2.46 1.13 -5.29
N LYS A 33 -3.09 0.13 -4.64
CA LYS A 33 -4.52 0.18 -4.29
C LYS A 33 -4.88 1.35 -3.38
N ILE A 34 -4.01 1.71 -2.43
CA ILE A 34 -4.24 2.88 -1.57
C ILE A 34 -4.24 4.17 -2.41
N LYS A 35 -3.26 4.31 -3.30
CA LYS A 35 -3.13 5.45 -4.18
C LYS A 35 -4.32 5.60 -5.12
N ASP A 36 -4.74 4.50 -5.74
CA ASP A 36 -5.74 4.54 -6.82
C ASP A 36 -7.17 4.63 -6.27
N ASN A 37 -7.47 3.91 -5.18
CA ASN A 37 -8.84 3.80 -4.66
C ASN A 37 -9.14 4.79 -3.52
N TYR A 38 -8.11 5.32 -2.85
CA TYR A 38 -8.29 6.22 -1.69
C TYR A 38 -7.43 7.49 -1.79
N PRO A 39 -7.42 8.21 -2.93
CA PRO A 39 -6.50 9.33 -3.17
C PRO A 39 -6.60 10.48 -2.16
N GLU A 40 -7.78 10.68 -1.54
CA GLU A 40 -8.02 11.72 -0.54
C GLU A 40 -7.62 11.31 0.90
N SER A 41 -7.27 10.04 1.11
CA SER A 41 -6.89 9.52 2.43
C SER A 41 -5.53 10.06 2.90
N GLN A 42 -5.33 10.11 4.22
CA GLN A 42 -4.04 10.50 4.80
C GLN A 42 -2.93 9.50 4.42
N GLU A 43 -3.27 8.23 4.25
CA GLU A 43 -2.35 7.19 3.81
C GLU A 43 -1.89 7.44 2.37
N ALA A 44 -2.81 7.76 1.45
CA ALA A 44 -2.49 8.07 0.06
C ALA A 44 -1.57 9.28 -0.07
N GLN A 45 -1.75 10.33 0.75
CA GLN A 45 -0.85 11.49 0.76
C GLN A 45 0.62 11.12 1.03
N LYS A 46 0.86 10.02 1.77
CA LYS A 46 2.20 9.56 2.17
C LYS A 46 2.66 8.33 1.38
N ILE A 47 1.81 7.78 0.51
CA ILE A 47 2.00 6.44 -0.05
C ILE A 47 3.16 6.34 -1.05
N GLU A 48 3.45 7.43 -1.76
CA GLU A 48 4.55 7.49 -2.74
C GLU A 48 5.91 7.11 -2.12
N LYS A 49 6.14 7.51 -0.86
CA LYS A 49 7.35 7.14 -0.11
C LYS A 49 7.48 5.61 0.03
N TYR A 50 6.38 4.94 0.34
CA TYR A 50 6.35 3.49 0.53
C TYR A 50 6.48 2.75 -0.81
N ILE A 51 5.80 3.24 -1.85
CA ILE A 51 5.93 2.71 -3.22
C ILE A 51 7.38 2.81 -3.69
N ALA A 52 8.02 3.97 -3.52
CA ALA A 52 9.41 4.17 -3.91
C ALA A 52 10.35 3.23 -3.14
N LYS A 53 10.19 3.12 -1.82
CA LYS A 53 10.98 2.20 -0.98
C LYS A 53 10.87 0.76 -1.47
N VAL A 54 9.65 0.27 -1.69
CA VAL A 54 9.43 -1.12 -2.11
C VAL A 54 9.96 -1.39 -3.51
N LYS A 55 9.83 -0.44 -4.45
CA LYS A 55 10.42 -0.56 -5.79
C LYS A 55 11.94 -0.76 -5.75
N LEU A 56 12.64 -0.13 -4.81
CA LEU A 56 14.08 -0.35 -4.63
C LEU A 56 14.42 -1.77 -4.15
N MET A 57 13.49 -2.47 -3.51
CA MET A 57 13.68 -3.84 -3.00
C MET A 57 13.28 -4.92 -4.01
N ILE A 58 12.60 -4.55 -5.10
CA ILE A 58 12.24 -5.46 -6.20
C ILE A 58 13.41 -5.63 -7.19
N ASN A 59 14.41 -4.74 -7.13
CA ASN A 59 15.62 -4.76 -7.95
C ASN A 59 16.45 -6.03 -7.78
#